data_AF-A0A1H4JJ53-F1
#
_entry.id   AF-A0A1H4JJ53-F1
#
_cell.length_a   1.000
_cell.length_b   1.000
_cell.length_c   1.000
_cell.angle_alpha   90.00
_cell.angle_beta   90.00
_cell.angle_gamma   90.00
#
_symmetry.space_group_name_H-M   'P 1'
#
loop_
_entity.id
_entity.type
_entity.pdbx_description
1 polymer ?
#
loop_
_entity_poly.entity_id
_entity_poly.type
_entity_poly.pdbx_seq_one_letter_code
_entity_poly.pdbx_strand_id
1 'polypeptide(L)'
;MPSTDRTCLRQRIGGNAPVGMFWMSMGTPAILELALEATPDAIVIDSQHGLWERRTIEEAIGTVGERAPVLVRVAENSALAIGQALDAGAEGVIVPLIETQAEAAAVVSAARFPPQGTRSGGGVRPLGRNFAAYYEAAIARTVVGVMIETAGGVQQADAIAATAGIDFVFIGTGDLAISLGCFPQIDGRHEEACQRVLAACRKAGVPCGIYTGNAEAALKRRQQGFEIVVVANDIDVVSGGFADAMKRFSGRASGAVQSGYGGSKESKNMSAALLTQLVSALSGGQIRMVDLTQTLRPSTPVIQLPPPFAQSDPFSTTEISHYDERGPAWYWNNIALGEHTGTHFDAPAHWVTGQHNAKGYTDTIPIDRFIAPACVIDCSKEAKADEKFLLEPAFIEAWEARHGRIPDGAWVLMRSDWSKREDPAAFLNMKEDGPHVPGPSAAAVKFLVEQRNVNGWGVEAVGTDAGQAFAFEPAFPAHHLMHGANKLGLASLCNLDQLPPTGAVLITTPLKIEKGSGSPLRVIALIAS
;
A
#
# COMPACT_ATOMS: atom_id res chain seq x y z
N MET A 1 3.53 25.35 29.15
CA MET A 1 4.64 24.77 29.95
C MET A 1 4.73 23.30 29.56
N PRO A 2 5.82 22.80 28.97
CA PRO A 2 5.96 21.37 28.71
C PRO A 2 6.11 20.63 30.05
N SER A 3 5.41 19.52 30.21
CA SER A 3 5.32 18.76 31.46
C SER A 3 6.66 18.10 31.82
N THR A 4 7.06 18.25 33.08
CA THR A 4 8.33 17.81 33.68
C THR A 4 8.46 16.30 33.90
N ASP A 5 7.77 15.44 33.15
CA ASP A 5 7.72 14.01 33.46
C ASP A 5 7.88 13.11 32.23
N ARG A 6 8.99 13.29 31.50
CA ARG A 6 9.44 12.29 30.52
C ARG A 6 10.04 11.11 31.28
N THR A 7 9.35 9.96 31.27
CA THR A 7 9.90 8.67 31.70
C THR A 7 11.28 8.47 31.05
N CYS A 8 12.31 8.19 31.85
CA CYS A 8 13.67 8.09 31.31
C CYS A 8 13.79 6.88 30.38
N LEU A 9 14.66 6.97 29.36
CA LEU A 9 14.81 5.92 28.36
C LEU A 9 15.19 4.58 29.01
N ARG A 10 16.02 4.63 30.06
CA ARG A 10 16.43 3.46 30.84
C ARG A 10 15.27 2.68 31.47
N GLN A 11 14.20 3.37 31.90
CA GLN A 11 12.99 2.75 32.43
C GLN A 11 12.07 2.22 31.33
N ARG A 12 12.12 2.82 30.14
CA ARG A 12 11.34 2.37 28.98
C ARG A 12 11.92 1.11 28.36
N ILE A 13 13.25 1.03 28.28
CA ILE A 13 13.98 -0.16 27.83
C ILE A 13 13.71 -1.31 28.80
N GLY A 14 13.18 -2.43 28.30
CA GLY A 14 12.74 -3.58 29.10
C GLY A 14 11.34 -3.48 29.70
N GLY A 15 10.61 -2.40 29.42
CA GLY A 15 9.18 -2.29 29.69
C GLY A 15 8.32 -3.00 28.63
N ASN A 16 6.99 -2.96 28.79
CA ASN A 16 6.06 -3.60 27.84
C ASN A 16 5.99 -2.94 26.45
N ALA A 17 6.58 -1.76 26.27
CA ALA A 17 6.51 -0.98 25.03
C ALA A 17 7.86 -0.98 24.30
N PRO A 18 7.90 -1.36 23.00
CA PRO A 18 9.12 -1.32 22.21
C PRO A 18 9.57 0.12 21.92
N VAL A 19 10.85 0.28 21.61
CA VAL A 19 11.50 1.57 21.35
C VAL A 19 11.85 1.70 19.86
N GLY A 20 11.23 2.65 19.17
CA GLY A 20 11.54 3.04 17.80
C GLY A 20 12.55 4.20 17.76
N MET A 21 13.75 3.93 17.26
CA MET A 21 14.84 4.90 17.18
C MET A 21 14.96 5.50 15.78
N PHE A 22 15.37 6.77 15.71
CA PHE A 22 15.89 7.36 14.47
C PHE A 22 17.41 7.42 14.52
N TRP A 23 18.04 6.98 13.42
CA TRP A 23 19.50 6.92 13.30
C TRP A 23 20.02 8.09 12.47
N MET A 24 20.90 8.89 13.06
CA MET A 24 21.37 10.14 12.47
C MET A 24 22.85 10.02 12.14
N SER A 25 23.20 9.99 10.86
CA SER A 25 24.57 9.84 10.36
C SER A 25 25.05 11.04 9.55
N MET A 26 24.18 11.95 9.10
CA MET A 26 24.57 13.06 8.20
C MET A 26 25.27 14.24 8.89
N GLY A 27 25.47 14.21 10.21
CA GLY A 27 26.28 15.21 10.93
C GLY A 27 25.63 16.58 11.08
N THR A 28 24.32 16.72 10.83
CA THR A 28 23.63 18.03 10.81
C THR A 28 22.48 18.10 11.81
N PRO A 29 22.49 19.07 12.74
CA PRO A 29 21.35 19.34 13.62
C PRO A 29 20.07 19.73 12.88
N ALA A 30 20.15 20.26 11.66
CA ALA A 30 18.97 20.72 10.91
C ALA A 30 18.06 19.56 10.48
N ILE A 31 18.62 18.45 9.99
CA ILE A 31 17.82 17.27 9.63
C ILE A 31 17.24 16.65 10.90
N LEU A 32 18.01 16.64 11.99
CA LEU A 32 17.56 16.16 13.27
C LEU A 32 16.34 16.95 13.78
N GLU A 33 16.35 18.28 13.65
CA GLU A 33 15.24 19.14 14.06
C GLU A 33 13.94 18.78 13.32
N LEU A 34 14.02 18.55 12.01
CA LEU A 34 12.90 18.07 11.20
C LEU A 34 12.44 16.68 11.63
N ALA A 35 13.37 15.77 11.94
CA ALA A 35 13.05 14.42 12.37
C ALA A 35 12.28 14.39 13.72
N LEU A 36 12.51 15.37 14.61
CA LEU A 36 11.81 15.44 15.89
C LEU A 36 10.31 15.73 15.78
N GLU A 37 9.82 16.23 14.63
CA GLU A 37 8.39 16.43 14.39
C GLU A 37 7.62 15.10 14.35
N ALA A 38 8.30 14.00 13.99
CA ALA A 38 7.71 12.67 14.00
C ALA A 38 7.75 11.97 15.38
N THR A 39 8.16 12.68 16.43
CA THR A 39 8.13 12.22 17.84
C THR A 39 8.78 10.84 18.06
N PRO A 40 10.08 10.65 17.72
CA PRO A 40 10.75 9.37 17.91
C PRO A 40 10.91 9.02 19.39
N ASP A 41 10.95 7.71 19.70
CA ASP A 41 11.14 7.24 21.08
C ASP A 41 12.55 7.53 21.60
N ALA A 42 13.54 7.52 20.70
CA ALA A 42 14.90 7.96 20.93
C ALA A 42 15.59 8.36 19.61
N ILE A 43 16.62 9.19 19.74
CA ILE A 43 17.55 9.53 18.66
C ILE A 43 18.88 8.81 18.91
N VAL A 44 19.49 8.26 17.86
CA VAL A 44 20.88 7.79 17.88
C VAL A 44 21.72 8.72 17.01
N ILE A 45 22.75 9.32 17.60
CA ILE A 45 23.79 10.05 16.90
C ILE A 45 24.94 9.10 16.62
N ASP A 46 25.28 8.92 15.34
CA ASP A 46 26.27 7.96 14.90
C ASP A 46 27.66 8.58 14.75
N SER A 47 28.53 8.40 15.73
CA SER A 47 29.91 8.93 15.68
C SER A 47 30.93 7.92 15.12
N GLN A 48 30.52 6.72 14.72
CA GLN A 48 31.44 5.71 14.17
C GLN A 48 31.51 5.79 12.64
N HIS A 49 30.35 5.93 12.00
CA HIS A 49 30.25 6.04 10.53
C HIS A 49 29.58 7.33 10.07
N GLY A 50 28.95 8.07 10.98
CA GLY A 50 28.36 9.36 10.67
C GLY A 50 29.36 10.50 10.69
N LEU A 51 28.93 11.64 10.16
CA LEU A 51 29.73 12.86 10.00
C LEU A 51 29.70 13.76 11.25
N TRP A 52 29.52 13.17 12.43
CA TRP A 52 29.38 13.91 13.69
C TRP A 52 30.72 14.14 14.37
N GLU A 53 30.98 15.40 14.70
CA GLU A 53 32.09 15.82 15.55
C GLU A 53 31.57 16.25 16.93
N ARG A 54 32.46 16.24 17.93
CA ARG A 54 32.14 16.60 19.31
C ARG A 54 31.23 17.82 19.46
N ARG A 55 31.57 18.92 18.80
CA ARG A 55 30.80 20.17 18.85
C ARG A 55 29.40 20.02 18.25
N THR A 56 29.29 19.36 17.11
CA THR A 56 28.01 19.12 16.44
C THR A 56 27.10 18.19 17.24
N ILE A 57 27.67 17.23 17.98
CA ILE A 57 26.92 16.36 18.92
C ILE A 57 26.33 17.22 20.05
N GLU A 58 27.14 18.12 20.64
CA GLU A 58 26.68 19.02 21.69
C GLU A 58 25.55 19.95 21.21
N GLU A 59 25.70 20.49 20.00
CA GLU A 59 24.69 21.33 19.34
C GLU A 59 23.39 20.54 19.10
N ALA A 60 23.48 19.35 18.50
CA ALA A 60 22.33 18.46 18.27
C ALA A 60 21.59 18.09 19.56
N ILE A 61 22.31 17.68 20.61
CA ILE A 61 21.70 17.38 21.91
C ILE A 61 21.01 18.62 22.49
N GLY A 62 21.60 19.81 22.30
CA GLY A 62 20.98 21.07 22.67
C GLY A 62 19.67 21.32 21.92
N THR A 63 19.65 21.08 20.62
CA THR A 63 18.45 21.21 19.76
C THR A 63 17.35 20.22 20.14
N VAL A 64 17.70 18.97 20.47
CA VAL A 64 16.73 17.97 20.95
C VAL A 64 16.09 18.42 22.26
N GLY A 65 16.90 18.95 23.18
CA GLY A 65 16.44 19.33 24.52
C GLY A 65 15.69 18.18 25.20
N GLU A 66 14.47 18.46 25.65
CA GLU A 66 13.62 17.48 26.34
C GLU A 66 12.70 16.67 25.41
N ARG A 67 12.70 16.95 24.10
CA ARG A 67 11.76 16.36 23.12
C ARG A 67 11.96 14.85 22.92
N ALA A 68 13.20 14.37 22.99
CA ALA A 68 13.53 12.94 22.87
C ALA A 68 14.81 12.61 23.65
N PRO A 69 14.99 11.36 24.13
CA PRO A 69 16.27 10.91 24.65
C PRO A 69 17.28 10.72 23.50
N VAL A 70 18.55 11.05 23.76
CA VAL A 70 19.63 10.94 22.77
C VAL A 70 20.65 9.92 23.24
N LEU A 71 20.89 8.91 22.42
CA LEU A 71 22.01 7.98 22.52
C LEU A 71 23.09 8.39 21.52
N VAL A 72 24.35 8.12 21.85
CA VAL A 72 25.46 8.26 20.91
C VAL A 72 26.05 6.87 20.65
N ARG A 73 26.08 6.43 19.39
CA ARG A 73 26.97 5.34 18.99
C ARG A 73 28.38 5.92 18.93
N VAL A 74 29.22 5.51 19.88
CA VAL A 74 30.59 6.04 20.01
C VAL A 74 31.48 5.49 18.90
N ALA A 75 32.55 6.23 18.56
CA ALA A 75 33.44 5.87 17.46
C ALA A 75 34.24 4.56 17.71
N GLU A 76 34.51 4.26 18.98
CA GLU A 76 35.29 3.11 19.42
C GLU A 76 34.91 2.75 20.88
N ASN A 77 35.36 1.60 21.36
CA ASN A 77 35.03 1.09 22.70
C ASN A 77 35.92 1.63 23.84
N SER A 78 36.58 2.78 23.65
CA SER A 78 37.46 3.38 24.63
C SER A 78 36.71 4.19 25.71
N ALA A 79 37.26 4.24 26.92
CA ALA A 79 36.71 5.05 28.01
C ALA A 79 36.65 6.55 27.66
N LEU A 80 37.57 7.01 26.79
CA LEU A 80 37.58 8.39 26.28
C LEU A 80 36.35 8.66 25.41
N ALA A 81 36.06 7.80 24.43
CA ALA A 81 34.92 7.98 23.53
C ALA A 81 33.58 7.93 24.28
N ILE A 82 33.45 6.99 25.23
CA ILE A 82 32.28 6.87 26.12
C ILE A 82 32.13 8.13 26.99
N GLY A 83 33.21 8.55 27.66
CA GLY A 83 33.22 9.71 28.53
C GLY A 83 32.87 10.99 27.78
N GLN A 84 33.43 11.17 26.58
CA GLN A 84 33.06 12.26 25.69
C GLN A 84 31.57 12.20 25.40
N ALA A 85 31.02 11.16 24.77
CA ALA A 85 29.59 11.12 24.45
C ALA A 85 28.67 11.51 25.62
N LEU A 86 28.93 10.96 26.81
CA LEU A 86 28.15 11.29 28.01
C LEU A 86 28.35 12.74 28.48
N ASP A 87 29.56 13.29 28.38
CA ASP A 87 29.84 14.69 28.71
C ASP A 87 29.26 15.68 27.69
N ALA A 88 28.89 15.24 26.48
CA ALA A 88 28.12 16.07 25.53
C ALA A 88 26.66 16.25 25.99
N GLY A 89 26.21 15.42 26.93
CA GLY A 89 24.85 15.38 27.44
C GLY A 89 24.01 14.23 26.89
N ALA A 90 24.63 13.21 26.30
CA ALA A 90 23.90 12.02 25.86
C ALA A 90 23.27 11.32 27.07
N GLU A 91 22.05 10.82 26.91
CA GLU A 91 21.38 10.01 27.95
C GLU A 91 22.00 8.61 28.04
N GLY A 92 22.75 8.19 27.03
CA GLY A 92 23.49 6.95 27.04
C GLY A 92 24.35 6.74 25.80
N VAL A 93 25.00 5.58 25.75
CA VAL A 93 25.89 5.19 24.67
C VAL A 93 25.50 3.84 24.07
N ILE A 94 25.80 3.66 22.79
CA ILE A 94 25.86 2.36 22.12
C ILE A 94 27.33 2.14 21.75
N VAL A 95 27.96 1.10 22.30
CA VAL A 95 29.39 0.86 22.10
C VAL A 95 29.61 -0.24 21.06
N PRO A 96 30.29 0.06 19.93
CA PRO A 96 30.50 -0.88 18.83
C PRO A 96 31.53 -1.96 19.14
N LEU A 97 31.59 -2.98 18.28
CA LEU A 97 32.64 -4.00 18.23
C LEU A 97 32.92 -4.72 19.57
N ILE A 98 31.87 -5.11 20.30
CA ILE A 98 32.03 -5.88 21.55
C ILE A 98 32.06 -7.38 21.22
N GLU A 99 33.19 -8.03 21.53
CA GLU A 99 33.41 -9.45 21.24
C GLU A 99 33.49 -10.33 22.49
N THR A 100 33.69 -9.74 23.67
CA THR A 100 33.88 -10.47 24.94
C THR A 100 33.11 -9.85 26.12
N GLN A 101 32.84 -10.67 27.13
CA GLN A 101 32.26 -10.21 28.40
C GLN A 101 33.16 -9.19 29.12
N ALA A 102 34.49 -9.33 29.01
CA ALA A 102 35.44 -8.42 29.63
C ALA A 102 35.37 -7.00 29.02
N GLU A 103 35.27 -6.91 27.70
CA GLU A 103 35.04 -5.63 27.00
C GLU A 103 33.70 -5.02 27.39
N ALA A 104 32.64 -5.83 27.45
CA ALA A 104 31.31 -5.39 27.87
C ALA A 104 31.32 -4.84 29.31
N ALA A 105 32.04 -5.50 30.23
CA ALA A 105 32.23 -5.02 31.60
C ALA A 105 33.07 -3.73 31.67
N ALA A 106 34.09 -3.59 30.81
CA ALA A 106 34.88 -2.37 30.70
C ALA A 106 34.04 -1.19 30.22
N VAL A 107 33.12 -1.42 29.28
CA VAL A 107 32.13 -0.42 28.82
C VAL A 107 31.24 0.05 29.98
N VAL A 108 30.67 -0.87 30.74
CA VAL A 108 29.86 -0.53 31.93
C VAL A 108 30.69 0.30 32.92
N SER A 109 31.91 -0.14 33.22
CA SER A 109 32.80 0.58 34.13
C SER A 109 33.08 2.01 33.65
N ALA A 110 33.36 2.22 32.36
CA ALA A 110 33.63 3.54 31.80
C ALA A 110 32.41 4.48 31.80
N ALA A 111 31.19 3.94 31.74
CA ALA A 111 29.96 4.73 31.71
C ALA A 111 29.40 5.08 33.11
N ARG A 112 29.83 4.36 34.16
CA ARG A 112 29.33 4.54 35.54
C ARG A 112 30.34 5.27 36.41
N PHE A 113 29.85 6.14 37.29
CA PHE A 113 30.70 6.79 38.29
C PHE A 113 31.13 5.82 39.40
N PRO A 114 32.20 6.13 40.15
CA PRO A 114 32.53 5.41 41.38
C PRO A 114 31.37 5.43 42.39
N PRO A 115 31.14 4.33 43.16
CA PRO A 115 31.91 3.08 43.17
C PRO A 115 31.51 2.05 42.10
N GLN A 116 30.49 2.30 41.27
CA GLN A 116 29.98 1.34 40.29
C GLN A 116 30.82 1.26 39.00
N GLY A 117 31.75 2.20 38.80
CA GLY A 117 32.66 2.24 37.66
C GLY A 117 33.78 3.25 37.86
N THR A 118 34.41 3.67 36.76
CA THR A 118 35.60 4.51 36.71
C THR A 118 35.40 5.82 35.95
N ARG A 119 34.15 6.17 35.61
CA ARG A 119 33.84 7.42 34.90
C ARG A 119 34.37 8.63 35.67
N SER A 120 35.16 9.47 34.99
CA SER A 120 35.63 10.74 35.54
C SER A 120 34.54 11.82 35.46
N GLY A 121 34.44 12.65 36.51
CA GLY A 121 33.56 13.82 36.52
C GLY A 121 34.35 15.07 36.14
N GLY A 122 34.16 15.60 34.93
CA GLY A 122 34.92 16.75 34.45
C GLY A 122 34.34 17.54 33.27
N GLY A 123 33.24 17.08 32.64
CA GLY A 123 32.65 17.78 31.51
C GLY A 123 32.08 19.16 31.86
N VAL A 124 32.25 20.15 30.97
CA VAL A 124 31.77 21.53 31.16
C VAL A 124 30.25 21.59 31.33
N ARG A 125 29.48 20.79 30.58
CA ARG A 125 28.01 20.70 30.72
C ARG A 125 27.58 20.07 32.06
N PRO A 126 28.16 18.92 32.48
CA PRO A 126 27.99 18.38 33.84
C PRO A 126 28.31 19.37 34.97
N LEU A 127 29.35 20.19 34.80
CA LEU A 127 29.85 21.12 35.85
C LEU A 127 29.15 22.49 35.85
N GLY A 128 28.66 22.97 34.70
CA GLY A 128 28.11 24.32 34.55
C GLY A 128 26.73 24.56 35.17
N ARG A 129 26.13 23.54 35.81
CA ARG A 129 24.85 23.65 36.53
C ARG A 129 25.02 23.24 38.00
N ASN A 130 24.45 22.10 38.38
CA ASN A 130 24.54 21.52 39.71
C ASN A 130 25.09 20.10 39.54
N PHE A 131 26.38 19.92 39.81
CA PHE A 131 27.06 18.64 39.62
C PHE A 131 26.45 17.52 40.48
N ALA A 132 25.99 17.83 41.70
CA ALA A 132 25.35 16.82 42.56
C ALA A 132 24.04 16.31 41.92
N ALA A 133 23.19 17.22 41.43
CA ALA A 133 21.96 16.83 40.73
C ALA A 133 22.25 16.06 39.43
N TYR A 134 23.28 16.47 38.69
CA TYR A 134 23.75 15.74 37.51
C TYR A 134 24.24 14.33 37.86
N TYR A 135 25.04 14.19 38.91
CA TYR A 135 25.59 12.92 39.38
C TYR A 135 24.48 11.94 39.77
N GLU A 136 23.50 12.40 40.57
CA GLU A 136 22.31 11.61 40.93
C GLU A 136 21.50 11.21 39.70
N ALA A 137 21.25 12.16 38.78
CA ALA A 137 20.57 11.87 37.52
C ALA A 137 21.35 10.87 36.66
N ALA A 138 22.68 10.96 36.61
CA ALA A 138 23.53 10.06 35.85
C ALA A 138 23.50 8.63 36.41
N ILE A 139 23.46 8.46 37.73
CA ILE A 139 23.28 7.15 38.38
C ILE A 139 21.96 6.51 37.95
N ALA A 140 20.87 7.28 38.00
CA ALA A 140 19.54 6.78 37.70
C ALA A 140 19.29 6.56 36.20
N ARG A 141 19.81 7.44 35.33
CA ARG A 141 19.33 7.58 33.94
C ARG A 141 20.30 7.12 32.85
N THR A 142 21.61 7.04 33.13
CA THR A 142 22.59 6.71 32.08
C THR A 142 22.27 5.34 31.47
N VAL A 143 22.09 5.28 30.15
CA VAL A 143 21.85 4.04 29.42
C VAL A 143 23.17 3.51 28.85
N VAL A 144 23.42 2.21 29.01
CA VAL A 144 24.61 1.51 28.51
C VAL A 144 24.19 0.39 27.57
N GLY A 145 24.30 0.64 26.26
CA GLY A 145 24.12 -0.35 25.23
C GLY A 145 25.46 -0.86 24.70
N VAL A 146 25.58 -2.17 24.48
CA VAL A 146 26.72 -2.78 23.77
C VAL A 146 26.25 -3.32 22.42
N MET A 147 27.10 -3.25 21.40
CA MET A 147 26.76 -3.71 20.07
C MET A 147 27.58 -4.94 19.68
N ILE A 148 26.86 -5.99 19.28
CA ILE A 148 27.41 -7.21 18.68
C ILE A 148 27.24 -7.10 17.17
N GLU A 149 28.37 -7.05 16.47
CA GLU A 149 28.38 -6.89 15.00
C GLU A 149 29.51 -7.69 14.33
N THR A 150 30.05 -8.69 15.04
CA THR A 150 31.07 -9.60 14.52
C THR A 150 30.70 -11.06 14.77
N ALA A 151 31.29 -11.98 14.00
CA ALA A 151 31.17 -13.41 14.24
C ALA A 151 31.70 -13.80 15.64
N GLY A 152 32.77 -13.15 16.12
CA GLY A 152 33.32 -13.35 17.46
C GLY A 152 32.34 -12.96 18.55
N GLY A 153 31.73 -11.78 18.47
CA GLY A 153 30.71 -11.33 19.42
C GLY A 153 29.47 -12.23 19.43
N VAL A 154 29.04 -12.76 18.28
CA VAL A 154 27.92 -13.72 18.20
C VAL A 154 28.25 -15.03 18.91
N GLN A 155 29.50 -15.51 18.83
CA GLN A 155 29.92 -16.71 19.56
C GLN A 155 29.84 -16.51 21.07
N GLN A 156 30.16 -15.31 21.56
CA GLN A 156 30.18 -14.91 22.97
C GLN A 156 28.88 -14.25 23.46
N ALA A 157 27.82 -14.26 22.65
CA ALA A 157 26.59 -13.51 22.93
C ALA A 157 25.97 -13.81 24.30
N ASP A 158 25.97 -15.08 24.74
CA ASP A 158 25.51 -15.46 26.09
C ASP A 158 26.30 -14.75 27.21
N ALA A 159 27.63 -14.72 27.09
CA ALA A 159 28.50 -14.13 28.10
C ALA A 159 28.40 -12.60 28.11
N ILE A 160 28.33 -11.99 26.91
CA ILE A 160 28.14 -10.54 26.75
C ILE A 160 26.80 -10.12 27.35
N ALA A 161 25.71 -10.79 26.98
CA ALA A 161 24.35 -10.46 27.47
C ALA A 161 24.21 -10.65 28.99
N ALA A 162 24.96 -11.56 29.60
CA ALA A 162 24.95 -11.79 31.05
C ALA A 162 25.78 -10.76 31.86
N THR A 163 26.41 -9.78 31.21
CA THR A 163 27.23 -8.77 31.90
C THR A 163 26.36 -7.82 32.72
N ALA A 164 26.62 -7.74 34.03
CA ALA A 164 25.89 -6.84 34.90
C ALA A 164 26.09 -5.36 34.51
N GLY A 165 25.00 -4.60 34.46
CA GLY A 165 25.00 -3.15 34.24
C GLY A 165 24.84 -2.70 32.79
N ILE A 166 24.75 -3.65 31.84
CA ILE A 166 24.27 -3.41 30.47
C ILE A 166 22.75 -3.26 30.50
N ASP A 167 22.25 -2.23 29.84
CA ASP A 167 20.82 -1.95 29.76
C ASP A 167 20.18 -2.57 28.49
N PHE A 168 20.95 -2.79 27.41
CA PHE A 168 20.54 -3.59 26.25
C PHE A 168 21.73 -4.06 25.40
N VAL A 169 21.52 -5.10 24.60
CA VAL A 169 22.44 -5.50 23.52
C VAL A 169 21.84 -5.06 22.19
N PHE A 170 22.66 -4.55 21.28
CA PHE A 170 22.24 -4.08 19.96
C PHE A 170 22.97 -4.83 18.85
N ILE A 171 22.30 -5.12 17.74
CA ILE A 171 22.91 -5.83 16.61
C ILE A 171 23.19 -4.87 15.46
N GLY A 172 24.46 -4.70 15.12
CA GLY A 172 24.92 -3.98 13.93
C GLY A 172 24.81 -4.89 12.70
N THR A 173 23.71 -4.81 11.95
CA THR A 173 23.42 -5.80 10.90
C THR A 173 24.37 -5.74 9.71
N GLY A 174 24.87 -4.54 9.36
CA GLY A 174 25.77 -4.33 8.22
C GLY A 174 27.14 -4.98 8.45
N ASP A 175 27.81 -4.58 9.53
CA ASP A 175 29.11 -5.13 9.92
C ASP A 175 29.04 -6.61 10.26
N LEU A 176 27.93 -7.07 10.85
CA LEU A 176 27.73 -8.51 11.07
C LEU A 176 27.72 -9.32 9.77
N ALA A 177 27.08 -8.81 8.70
CA ALA A 177 27.09 -9.46 7.40
C ALA A 177 28.49 -9.51 6.78
N ILE A 178 29.26 -8.42 6.95
CA ILE A 178 30.66 -8.35 6.51
C ILE A 178 31.51 -9.36 7.29
N SER A 179 31.39 -9.39 8.61
CA SER A 179 32.16 -10.28 9.49
C SER A 179 31.86 -11.77 9.23
N LEU A 180 30.63 -12.11 8.89
CA LEU A 180 30.24 -13.48 8.50
C LEU A 180 30.62 -13.86 7.06
N GLY A 181 31.11 -12.90 6.26
CA GLY A 181 31.41 -13.13 4.85
C GLY A 181 30.18 -13.44 4.00
N CYS A 182 29.04 -12.81 4.32
CA CYS A 182 27.79 -12.92 3.55
C CYS A 182 27.33 -11.57 2.98
N PHE A 183 28.27 -10.66 2.72
CA PHE A 183 28.01 -9.39 2.04
C PHE A 183 28.61 -9.43 0.61
N PRO A 184 27.96 -8.84 -0.42
CA PRO A 184 26.68 -8.12 -0.41
C PRO A 184 25.44 -9.01 -0.51
N GLN A 185 25.60 -10.31 -0.80
CA GLN A 185 24.49 -11.26 -0.85
C GLN A 185 24.25 -11.91 0.51
N ILE A 186 23.38 -11.29 1.31
CA ILE A 186 22.99 -11.80 2.63
C ILE A 186 22.32 -13.17 2.50
N ASP A 187 22.86 -14.17 3.20
CA ASP A 187 22.34 -15.54 3.28
C ASP A 187 21.81 -15.89 4.68
N GLY A 188 21.37 -17.14 4.88
CA GLY A 188 20.74 -17.60 6.12
C GLY A 188 21.62 -17.44 7.38
N ARG A 189 22.95 -17.44 7.25
CA ARG A 189 23.88 -17.32 8.38
C ARG A 189 23.70 -16.00 9.13
N HIS A 190 23.34 -14.93 8.42
CA HIS A 190 23.09 -13.62 9.01
C HIS A 190 21.87 -13.63 9.94
N GLU A 191 20.77 -14.24 9.48
CA GLU A 191 19.56 -14.36 10.27
C GLU A 191 19.78 -15.28 11.48
N GLU A 192 20.46 -16.41 11.29
CA GLU A 192 20.83 -17.33 12.38
C GLU A 192 21.66 -16.62 13.46
N ALA A 193 22.63 -15.80 13.06
CA ALA A 193 23.43 -14.99 13.98
C ALA A 193 22.58 -13.97 14.74
N CYS A 194 21.67 -13.25 14.06
CA CYS A 194 20.76 -12.31 14.70
C CYS A 194 19.84 -13.00 15.73
N GLN A 195 19.29 -14.16 15.39
CA GLN A 195 18.43 -14.95 16.28
C GLN A 195 19.20 -15.53 17.46
N ARG A 196 20.47 -15.91 17.28
CA ARG A 196 21.35 -16.37 18.37
C ARG A 196 21.57 -15.26 19.41
N VAL A 197 21.86 -14.03 18.96
CA VAL A 197 22.00 -12.89 19.88
C VAL A 197 20.68 -12.59 20.60
N LEU A 198 19.55 -12.60 19.88
CA LEU A 198 18.23 -12.43 20.50
C LEU A 198 17.94 -13.49 21.57
N ALA A 199 18.26 -14.76 21.30
CA ALA A 199 18.08 -15.85 22.25
C ALA A 199 18.95 -15.68 23.51
N ALA A 200 20.22 -15.27 23.34
CA ALA A 200 21.12 -14.97 24.45
C ALA A 200 20.58 -13.83 25.33
N CYS A 201 20.07 -12.75 24.71
CA CYS A 201 19.48 -11.61 25.40
C CYS A 201 18.24 -12.02 26.22
N ARG A 202 17.32 -12.80 25.60
CA ARG A 202 16.14 -13.35 26.29
C ARG A 202 16.51 -14.20 27.50
N LYS A 203 17.53 -15.06 27.36
CA LYS A 203 18.02 -15.91 28.44
C LYS A 203 18.61 -15.10 29.60
N ALA A 204 19.29 -13.99 29.28
CA ALA A 204 19.86 -13.08 30.28
C ALA A 204 18.84 -12.10 30.88
N GLY A 205 17.64 -11.98 30.30
CA GLY A 205 16.64 -10.99 30.69
C GLY A 205 17.03 -9.56 30.33
N VAL A 206 17.85 -9.39 29.29
CA VAL A 206 18.31 -8.08 28.80
C VAL A 206 17.64 -7.79 27.44
N PRO A 207 17.10 -6.58 27.21
CA PRO A 207 16.50 -6.23 25.92
C PRO A 207 17.46 -6.35 24.75
N CYS A 208 16.94 -6.80 23.61
CA CYS A 208 17.70 -6.93 22.38
C CYS A 208 17.21 -5.93 21.32
N GLY A 209 18.15 -5.13 20.82
CA GLY A 209 17.97 -4.20 19.72
C GLY A 209 18.62 -4.63 18.43
N ILE A 210 18.16 -4.10 17.30
CA ILE A 210 18.70 -4.41 15.98
C ILE A 210 18.58 -3.21 15.04
N TYR A 211 19.63 -2.98 14.24
CA TYR A 211 19.56 -2.02 13.14
C TYR A 211 18.63 -2.52 12.03
N THR A 212 17.76 -1.64 11.56
CA THR A 212 16.85 -1.88 10.43
C THR A 212 16.86 -0.69 9.48
N GLY A 213 16.81 -0.95 8.17
CA GLY A 213 16.91 0.12 7.18
C GLY A 213 15.65 0.99 7.06
N ASN A 214 14.47 0.44 7.41
CA ASN A 214 13.19 1.14 7.29
C ASN A 214 12.14 0.62 8.28
N ALA A 215 11.00 1.31 8.34
CA ALA A 215 9.91 1.01 9.25
C ALA A 215 9.30 -0.40 9.07
N GLU A 216 9.26 -0.92 7.84
CA GLU A 216 8.72 -2.25 7.54
C GLU A 216 9.62 -3.34 8.11
N ALA A 217 10.94 -3.21 7.92
CA ALA A 217 11.93 -4.09 8.53
C ALA A 217 11.87 -3.99 10.07
N ALA A 218 11.71 -2.78 10.62
CA ALA A 218 11.55 -2.55 12.05
C ALA A 218 10.31 -3.27 12.62
N LEU A 219 9.16 -3.18 11.96
CA LEU A 219 7.93 -3.87 12.36
C LEU A 219 8.10 -5.40 12.35
N LYS A 220 8.77 -5.93 11.33
CA LYS A 220 9.08 -7.37 11.24
C LYS A 220 9.98 -7.81 12.40
N ARG A 221 11.04 -7.06 12.71
CA ARG A 221 11.93 -7.37 13.84
C ARG A 221 11.19 -7.28 15.18
N ARG A 222 10.29 -6.31 15.35
CA ARG A 222 9.42 -6.23 16.53
C ARG A 222 8.56 -7.49 16.71
N GLN A 223 7.97 -8.01 15.63
CA GLN A 223 7.18 -9.25 15.69
C GLN A 223 8.03 -10.47 16.06
N GLN A 224 9.32 -10.48 15.70
CA GLN A 224 10.27 -11.50 16.13
C GLN A 224 10.69 -11.33 17.59
N GLY A 225 10.34 -10.21 18.22
CA GLY A 225 10.59 -9.89 19.63
C GLY A 225 11.89 -9.14 19.89
N PHE A 226 12.40 -8.41 18.90
CA PHE A 226 13.37 -7.33 19.14
C PHE A 226 12.64 -6.12 19.74
N GLU A 227 13.11 -5.64 20.89
CA GLU A 227 12.43 -4.58 21.66
C GLU A 227 12.88 -3.19 21.23
N ILE A 228 14.04 -3.08 20.60
CA ILE A 228 14.63 -1.81 20.15
C ILE A 228 14.93 -1.90 18.65
N VAL A 229 14.42 -1.00 17.84
CA VAL A 229 14.56 -1.04 16.37
C VAL A 229 14.81 0.33 15.77
N VAL A 230 15.54 0.39 14.66
CA VAL A 230 15.73 1.63 13.89
C VAL A 230 14.59 1.79 12.89
N VAL A 231 13.72 2.77 13.11
CA VAL A 231 12.53 2.99 12.27
C VAL A 231 12.88 3.78 11.02
N ALA A 232 13.82 4.72 11.13
CA ALA A 232 14.29 5.55 10.04
C ALA A 232 15.76 5.93 10.24
N ASN A 233 16.45 6.19 9.13
CA ASN A 233 17.77 6.83 9.14
C ASN A 233 17.77 8.03 8.18
N ASP A 234 18.55 9.05 8.52
CA ASP A 234 18.56 10.32 7.77
C ASP A 234 19.05 10.17 6.32
N ILE A 235 20.02 9.29 6.07
CA ILE A 235 20.54 9.01 4.71
C ILE A 235 19.42 8.51 3.78
N ASP A 236 18.70 7.46 4.16
CA ASP A 236 17.66 6.86 3.32
C ASP A 236 16.44 7.77 3.20
N VAL A 237 16.06 8.49 4.26
CA VAL A 237 14.93 9.43 4.22
C VAL A 237 15.22 10.58 3.25
N VAL A 238 16.41 11.19 3.34
CA VAL A 238 16.78 12.32 2.49
C VAL A 238 16.96 11.88 1.04
N SER A 239 17.75 10.82 0.80
CA SER A 239 17.99 10.31 -0.55
C SER A 239 16.71 9.80 -1.22
N GLY A 240 15.86 9.09 -0.47
CA GLY A 240 14.57 8.59 -0.93
C GLY A 240 13.62 9.73 -1.30
N GLY A 241 13.56 10.79 -0.50
CA GLY A 241 12.74 11.97 -0.80
C GLY A 241 13.14 12.66 -2.10
N PHE A 242 14.44 12.86 -2.34
CA PHE A 242 14.92 13.42 -3.61
C PHE A 242 14.66 12.49 -4.80
N ALA A 243 14.88 11.18 -4.64
CA ALA A 243 14.64 10.20 -5.69
C ALA A 243 13.16 10.12 -6.08
N ASP A 244 12.25 10.11 -5.11
CA ASP A 244 10.81 10.09 -5.36
C ASP A 244 10.34 11.37 -6.07
N ALA A 245 10.82 12.55 -5.65
CA ALA A 245 10.52 13.80 -6.33
C ALA A 245 10.93 13.76 -7.81
N MET A 246 12.13 13.27 -8.13
CA MET A 246 12.60 13.14 -9.51
C MET A 246 11.87 12.07 -10.30
N LYS A 247 11.50 10.95 -9.67
CA LYS A 247 10.69 9.90 -10.29
C LYS A 247 9.32 10.45 -10.71
N ARG A 248 8.66 11.20 -9.83
CA ARG A 248 7.37 11.84 -10.10
C ARG A 248 7.46 12.92 -11.18
N PHE A 249 8.52 13.72 -11.16
CA PHE A 249 8.72 14.78 -12.15
C PHE A 249 9.07 14.25 -13.55
N SER A 250 9.99 13.28 -13.65
CA SER A 250 10.55 12.87 -14.93
C SER A 250 9.75 11.79 -15.66
N GLY A 251 8.83 11.09 -14.97
CA GLY A 251 8.17 9.89 -15.49
C GLY A 251 9.13 8.73 -15.81
N ARG A 252 10.43 8.90 -15.55
CA ARG A 252 11.46 7.88 -15.72
C ARG A 252 11.61 7.13 -14.41
N ALA A 253 11.60 5.81 -14.45
CA ALA A 253 12.03 5.00 -13.33
C ALA A 253 13.53 5.27 -13.10
N SER A 254 13.88 6.14 -12.17
CA SER A 254 15.26 6.20 -11.68
C SER A 254 15.51 4.95 -10.84
N GLY A 255 16.59 4.22 -11.14
CA GLY A 255 17.11 3.21 -10.23
C GLY A 255 17.29 3.84 -8.85
N ALA A 256 16.68 3.26 -7.82
CA ALA A 256 16.84 3.72 -6.47
C ALA A 256 18.35 3.81 -6.16
N VAL A 257 18.78 4.89 -5.51
CA VAL A 257 20.08 4.92 -4.86
C VAL A 257 20.00 3.89 -3.75
N GLN A 258 20.46 2.67 -4.02
CA GLN A 258 20.64 1.64 -3.01
C GLN A 258 21.79 2.09 -2.11
N SER A 259 21.48 2.44 -0.86
CA SER A 259 22.47 2.25 0.21
C SER A 259 22.78 0.75 0.24
N GLY A 260 24.06 0.41 0.40
CA GLY A 260 24.67 -0.85 -0.04
C GLY A 260 24.19 -2.17 0.58
N TYR A 261 23.00 -2.27 1.19
CA TYR A 261 22.52 -3.49 1.84
C TYR A 261 21.09 -3.83 1.38
N GLY A 262 20.94 -4.49 0.22
CA GLY A 262 19.62 -5.04 -0.16
C GLY A 262 19.41 -5.35 -1.64
N GLY A 263 20.19 -6.27 -2.22
CA GLY A 263 19.99 -6.68 -3.60
C GLY A 263 18.80 -7.64 -3.82
N SER A 264 17.95 -7.30 -4.80
CA SER A 264 17.17 -8.20 -5.68
C SER A 264 15.82 -8.80 -5.24
N LYS A 265 15.28 -8.51 -4.05
CA LYS A 265 13.90 -8.89 -3.65
C LYS A 265 12.84 -7.77 -3.79
N GLU A 266 13.25 -6.53 -4.08
CA GLU A 266 12.41 -5.32 -3.98
C GLU A 266 11.20 -5.29 -4.92
N SER A 267 11.30 -5.81 -6.15
CA SER A 267 10.19 -5.78 -7.13
C SER A 267 8.98 -6.62 -6.69
N LYS A 268 9.21 -7.82 -6.13
CA LYS A 268 8.12 -8.65 -5.57
C LYS A 268 7.55 -8.08 -4.27
N ASN A 269 8.42 -7.48 -3.44
CA ASN A 269 7.98 -6.84 -2.19
C ASN A 269 7.16 -5.57 -2.45
N MET A 270 7.46 -4.79 -3.49
CA MET A 270 6.70 -3.59 -3.85
C MET A 270 5.29 -3.94 -4.30
N SER A 271 5.12 -4.97 -5.14
CA SER A 271 3.80 -5.44 -5.55
C SER A 271 2.99 -5.99 -4.37
N ALA A 272 3.63 -6.74 -3.47
CA ALA A 272 2.96 -7.23 -2.26
C ALA A 272 2.56 -6.08 -1.31
N ALA A 273 3.40 -5.05 -1.18
CA ALA A 273 3.10 -3.85 -0.40
C ALA A 273 1.93 -3.08 -1.00
N LEU A 274 1.89 -2.87 -2.33
CA LEU A 274 0.77 -2.24 -3.02
C LEU A 274 -0.55 -2.99 -2.82
N LEU A 275 -0.53 -4.32 -2.89
CA LEU A 275 -1.71 -5.14 -2.63
C LEU A 275 -2.15 -5.04 -1.16
N THR A 276 -1.20 -5.02 -0.22
CA THR A 276 -1.50 -4.85 1.21
C THR A 276 -2.09 -3.46 1.49
N GLN A 277 -1.58 -2.42 0.83
CA GLN A 277 -2.12 -1.07 0.90
C GLN A 277 -3.53 -0.99 0.31
N LEU A 278 -3.78 -1.62 -0.84
CA LEU A 278 -5.11 -1.71 -1.43
C LEU A 278 -6.11 -2.38 -0.48
N VAL A 279 -5.74 -3.53 0.10
CA VAL A 279 -6.59 -4.24 1.07
C VAL A 279 -6.84 -3.38 2.31
N SER A 280 -5.80 -2.74 2.85
CA SER A 280 -5.93 -1.84 4.00
C SER A 280 -6.82 -0.64 3.69
N ALA A 281 -6.71 -0.08 2.48
CA ALA A 281 -7.53 1.04 2.02
C ALA A 281 -9.00 0.67 1.86
N LEU A 282 -9.29 -0.55 1.39
CA LEU A 282 -10.64 -1.10 1.31
C LEU A 282 -11.23 -1.35 2.71
N SER A 283 -10.48 -1.99 3.60
CA SER A 283 -10.94 -2.27 4.98
C SER A 283 -11.06 -1.01 5.84
N GLY A 284 -10.19 -0.02 5.62
CA GLY A 284 -10.19 1.27 6.30
C GLY A 284 -11.20 2.28 5.75
N GLY A 285 -11.90 1.94 4.65
CA GLY A 285 -12.90 2.80 4.04
C GLY A 285 -12.33 3.99 3.25
N GLN A 286 -11.03 4.05 2.99
CA GLN A 286 -10.42 5.06 2.10
C GLN A 286 -10.76 4.80 0.63
N ILE A 287 -11.02 3.53 0.27
CA ILE A 287 -11.60 3.15 -1.01
C ILE A 287 -12.98 2.54 -0.75
N ARG A 288 -14.01 3.16 -1.33
CA ARG A 288 -15.38 2.64 -1.30
C ARG A 288 -15.60 1.72 -2.50
N MET A 289 -16.31 0.61 -2.25
CA MET A 289 -16.82 -0.25 -3.31
C MET A 289 -18.27 0.12 -3.64
N VAL A 290 -18.58 0.27 -4.92
CA VAL A 290 -19.93 0.50 -5.43
C VAL A 290 -20.34 -0.70 -6.28
N ASP A 291 -21.49 -1.29 -5.96
CA ASP A 291 -22.08 -2.34 -6.78
C ASP A 291 -22.90 -1.70 -7.91
N LEU A 292 -22.50 -1.95 -9.16
CA LEU A 292 -23.17 -1.42 -10.35
C LEU A 292 -24.12 -2.44 -10.98
N THR A 293 -24.47 -3.48 -10.23
CA THR A 293 -25.23 -4.64 -10.73
C THR A 293 -26.68 -4.58 -10.29
N GLN A 294 -27.58 -4.75 -11.25
CA GLN A 294 -28.99 -4.98 -10.93
C GLN A 294 -29.20 -6.38 -10.36
N THR A 295 -30.08 -6.49 -9.37
CA THR A 295 -30.47 -7.80 -8.83
C THR A 295 -31.26 -8.58 -9.89
N LEU A 296 -30.79 -9.78 -10.23
CA LEU A 296 -31.53 -10.70 -11.10
C LEU A 296 -32.82 -11.18 -10.43
N ARG A 297 -33.93 -11.10 -11.16
CA ARG A 297 -35.28 -11.48 -10.74
C ARG A 297 -36.00 -12.12 -11.94
N PRO A 298 -37.05 -12.92 -11.72
CA PRO A 298 -37.86 -13.44 -12.83
C PRO A 298 -38.47 -12.34 -13.71
N SER A 299 -38.66 -11.15 -13.14
CA SER A 299 -39.14 -9.96 -13.85
C SER A 299 -38.03 -9.13 -14.52
N THR A 300 -36.76 -9.57 -14.45
CA THR A 300 -35.65 -8.84 -15.08
C THR A 300 -35.93 -8.68 -16.58
N PRO A 301 -35.94 -7.44 -17.11
CA PRO A 301 -36.19 -7.22 -18.52
C PRO A 301 -35.05 -7.81 -19.36
N VAL A 302 -35.42 -8.46 -20.46
CA VAL A 302 -34.51 -8.99 -21.48
C VAL A 302 -34.93 -8.37 -22.81
N ILE A 303 -33.97 -8.15 -23.71
CA ILE A 303 -34.25 -7.64 -25.06
C ILE A 303 -35.30 -8.53 -25.74
N GLN A 304 -36.32 -7.89 -26.31
CA GLN A 304 -37.34 -8.55 -27.11
C GLN A 304 -37.07 -8.28 -28.59
N LEU A 305 -36.90 -9.34 -29.38
CA LEU A 305 -36.70 -9.22 -30.82
C LEU A 305 -38.04 -9.45 -31.56
N PRO A 306 -38.28 -8.77 -32.69
CA PRO A 306 -39.46 -9.06 -33.50
C PRO A 306 -39.33 -10.44 -34.16
N PRO A 307 -40.45 -11.12 -34.48
CA PRO A 307 -40.42 -12.30 -35.33
C PRO A 307 -39.72 -12.02 -36.68
N PRO A 308 -38.97 -12.98 -37.25
CA PRO A 308 -38.82 -14.38 -36.83
C PRO A 308 -37.62 -14.63 -35.90
N PHE A 309 -37.04 -13.60 -35.29
CA PHE A 309 -35.82 -13.76 -34.49
C PHE A 309 -36.07 -14.51 -33.17
N ALA A 310 -35.11 -15.37 -32.79
CA ALA A 310 -35.18 -16.14 -31.56
C ALA A 310 -35.13 -15.23 -30.33
N GLN A 311 -35.89 -15.57 -29.30
CA GLN A 311 -35.88 -14.85 -28.02
C GLN A 311 -34.90 -15.51 -27.06
N SER A 312 -34.30 -14.70 -26.19
CA SER A 312 -33.51 -15.20 -25.05
C SER A 312 -34.45 -15.61 -23.92
N ASP A 313 -34.13 -16.70 -23.23
CA ASP A 313 -34.87 -17.14 -22.05
C ASP A 313 -34.72 -16.15 -20.89
N PRO A 314 -35.80 -15.85 -20.15
CA PRO A 314 -35.74 -15.02 -18.97
C PRO A 314 -35.06 -15.75 -17.81
N PHE A 315 -34.61 -14.98 -16.81
CA PHE A 315 -34.07 -15.57 -15.59
C PHE A 315 -35.15 -16.36 -14.84
N SER A 316 -34.85 -17.59 -14.48
CA SER A 316 -35.70 -18.43 -13.66
C SER A 316 -34.86 -19.28 -12.70
N THR A 317 -35.48 -19.65 -11.58
CA THR A 317 -34.88 -20.51 -10.58
C THR A 317 -35.80 -21.69 -10.28
N THR A 318 -35.24 -22.89 -10.18
CA THR A 318 -35.97 -24.09 -9.77
C THR A 318 -35.34 -24.66 -8.51
N GLU A 319 -36.08 -24.68 -7.41
CA GLU A 319 -35.60 -25.21 -6.13
C GLU A 319 -35.29 -26.71 -6.23
N ILE A 320 -34.09 -27.09 -5.81
CA ILE A 320 -33.66 -28.50 -5.71
C ILE A 320 -34.01 -29.02 -4.31
N SER A 321 -33.56 -28.31 -3.27
CA SER A 321 -33.76 -28.66 -1.87
C SER A 321 -33.65 -27.41 -1.01
N HIS A 322 -34.28 -27.39 0.17
CA HIS A 322 -34.20 -26.25 1.08
C HIS A 322 -34.34 -26.69 2.54
N TYR A 323 -33.23 -27.17 3.12
CA TYR A 323 -33.16 -27.62 4.52
C TYR A 323 -34.25 -28.64 4.89
N ASP A 324 -34.61 -29.50 3.93
CA ASP A 324 -35.67 -30.50 4.02
C ASP A 324 -35.13 -31.90 3.70
N GLU A 325 -35.99 -32.90 3.55
CA GLU A 325 -35.56 -34.27 3.26
C GLU A 325 -34.80 -34.41 1.93
N ARG A 326 -35.00 -33.49 0.98
CA ARG A 326 -34.29 -33.45 -0.31
C ARG A 326 -32.86 -32.91 -0.16
N GLY A 327 -32.60 -32.17 0.92
CA GLY A 327 -31.30 -31.58 1.24
C GLY A 327 -31.25 -31.07 2.69
N PRO A 328 -30.96 -31.95 3.66
CA PRO A 328 -31.21 -31.65 5.08
C PRO A 328 -30.29 -30.59 5.69
N ALA A 329 -29.19 -30.25 5.00
CA ALA A 329 -28.21 -29.27 5.48
C ALA A 329 -27.91 -28.16 4.45
N TRP A 330 -28.55 -28.15 3.28
CA TRP A 330 -28.22 -27.20 2.22
C TRP A 330 -29.47 -26.68 1.48
N TYR A 331 -29.34 -25.46 0.98
CA TYR A 331 -30.31 -24.82 0.10
C TYR A 331 -29.69 -24.68 -1.30
N TRP A 332 -30.31 -25.30 -2.30
CA TRP A 332 -29.85 -25.27 -3.70
C TRP A 332 -30.98 -24.94 -4.66
N ASN A 333 -30.65 -24.17 -5.70
CA ASN A 333 -31.51 -23.88 -6.84
C ASN A 333 -30.75 -24.16 -8.14
N ASN A 334 -31.45 -24.68 -9.14
CA ASN A 334 -31.03 -24.52 -10.54
C ASN A 334 -31.36 -23.10 -11.00
N ILE A 335 -30.57 -22.58 -11.95
CA ILE A 335 -30.86 -21.33 -12.65
C ILE A 335 -30.90 -21.58 -14.16
N ALA A 336 -31.77 -20.86 -14.86
CA ALA A 336 -31.80 -20.80 -16.32
C ALA A 336 -31.99 -19.35 -16.78
N LEU A 337 -31.20 -18.93 -17.77
CA LEU A 337 -31.16 -17.57 -18.32
C LEU A 337 -30.29 -17.56 -19.59
N GLY A 338 -30.54 -16.62 -20.50
CA GLY A 338 -29.60 -16.33 -21.58
C GLY A 338 -28.36 -15.57 -21.10
N GLU A 339 -27.27 -15.65 -21.87
CA GLU A 339 -25.97 -15.02 -21.55
C GLU A 339 -26.06 -13.48 -21.40
N HIS A 340 -27.04 -12.84 -22.05
CA HIS A 340 -27.23 -11.39 -22.10
C HIS A 340 -28.44 -10.95 -21.25
N THR A 341 -28.47 -11.39 -19.98
CA THR A 341 -29.60 -11.15 -19.06
C THR A 341 -29.17 -10.28 -17.87
N GLY A 342 -30.00 -9.28 -17.51
CA GLY A 342 -29.71 -8.35 -16.41
C GLY A 342 -28.48 -7.50 -16.68
N THR A 343 -27.72 -7.13 -15.65
CA THR A 343 -26.38 -6.56 -15.86
C THR A 343 -25.49 -7.63 -16.48
N HIS A 344 -25.06 -7.39 -17.72
CA HIS A 344 -24.34 -8.38 -18.50
C HIS A 344 -23.18 -7.79 -19.30
N PHE A 345 -22.30 -8.69 -19.70
CA PHE A 345 -21.08 -8.44 -20.43
C PHE A 345 -21.20 -8.96 -21.85
N ASP A 346 -20.81 -8.13 -22.82
CA ASP A 346 -20.76 -8.52 -24.23
C ASP A 346 -19.31 -8.76 -24.64
N ALA A 347 -19.00 -10.00 -24.99
CA ALA A 347 -17.71 -10.37 -25.54
C ALA A 347 -17.66 -9.99 -27.04
N PRO A 348 -16.48 -9.77 -27.64
CA PRO A 348 -16.37 -9.42 -29.05
C PRO A 348 -17.08 -10.41 -30.00
N ALA A 349 -17.11 -11.70 -29.68
CA ALA A 349 -17.79 -12.71 -30.50
C ALA A 349 -19.32 -12.62 -30.45
N HIS A 350 -19.89 -11.80 -29.56
CA HIS A 350 -21.32 -11.52 -29.50
C HIS A 350 -21.86 -10.95 -30.83
N TRP A 351 -21.03 -10.21 -31.56
CA TRP A 351 -21.43 -9.60 -32.82
C TRP A 351 -20.60 -10.11 -34.00
N VAL A 352 -21.23 -10.15 -35.18
CA VAL A 352 -20.65 -10.73 -36.40
C VAL A 352 -19.30 -10.10 -36.78
N THR A 353 -19.07 -8.83 -36.45
CA THR A 353 -17.80 -8.15 -36.75
C THR A 353 -16.65 -8.61 -35.86
N GLY A 354 -16.92 -9.17 -34.68
CA GLY A 354 -15.91 -9.74 -33.77
C GLY A 354 -15.81 -11.27 -33.82
N GLN A 355 -16.65 -11.95 -34.61
CA GLN A 355 -16.80 -13.43 -34.62
C GLN A 355 -15.51 -14.22 -34.90
N HIS A 356 -14.53 -13.62 -35.57
CA HIS A 356 -13.28 -14.29 -35.94
C HIS A 356 -12.14 -14.06 -34.95
N ASN A 357 -12.39 -13.36 -33.84
CA ASN A 357 -11.38 -13.11 -32.84
C ASN A 357 -11.23 -14.32 -31.90
N ALA A 358 -10.08 -14.98 -31.96
CA ALA A 358 -9.78 -16.12 -31.08
C ALA A 358 -9.82 -15.76 -29.58
N LYS A 359 -9.63 -14.48 -29.23
CA LYS A 359 -9.74 -13.94 -27.86
C LYS A 359 -11.04 -13.16 -27.64
N GLY A 360 -12.08 -13.48 -28.42
CA GLY A 360 -13.37 -12.80 -28.44
C GLY A 360 -14.45 -13.41 -27.56
N TYR A 361 -14.13 -14.43 -26.75
CA TYR A 361 -15.09 -15.18 -25.93
C TYR A 361 -14.79 -15.03 -24.44
N THR A 362 -15.80 -15.21 -23.59
CA THR A 362 -15.65 -14.99 -22.13
C THR A 362 -14.58 -15.88 -21.48
N ASP A 363 -14.27 -17.04 -22.05
CA ASP A 363 -13.20 -17.94 -21.60
C ASP A 363 -11.81 -17.64 -22.18
N THR A 364 -11.72 -16.87 -23.27
CA THR A 364 -10.46 -16.59 -23.98
C THR A 364 -9.96 -15.15 -23.87
N ILE A 365 -10.79 -14.22 -23.40
CA ILE A 365 -10.40 -12.83 -23.12
C ILE A 365 -9.32 -12.80 -22.01
N PRO A 366 -8.22 -12.04 -22.19
CA PRO A 366 -7.22 -11.84 -21.15
C PRO A 366 -7.80 -11.20 -19.88
N ILE A 367 -7.46 -11.77 -18.71
CA ILE A 367 -8.04 -11.37 -17.41
C ILE A 367 -7.71 -9.92 -16.99
N ASP A 368 -6.58 -9.39 -17.45
CA ASP A 368 -6.15 -8.02 -17.21
C ASP A 368 -7.08 -6.98 -17.85
N ARG A 369 -7.90 -7.38 -18.84
CA ARG A 369 -8.93 -6.50 -19.43
C ARG A 369 -10.17 -6.30 -18.56
N PHE A 370 -10.37 -7.15 -17.55
CA PHE A 370 -11.52 -7.03 -16.66
C PHE A 370 -11.30 -6.04 -15.52
N ILE A 371 -10.09 -5.50 -15.36
CA ILE A 371 -9.76 -4.49 -14.36
C ILE A 371 -9.20 -3.27 -15.08
N ALA A 372 -9.99 -2.20 -15.18
CA ALA A 372 -9.63 -1.03 -15.97
C ALA A 372 -10.17 0.26 -15.35
N PRO A 373 -9.52 1.41 -15.56
CA PRO A 373 -10.06 2.71 -15.14
C PRO A 373 -11.40 3.00 -15.85
N ALA A 374 -12.26 3.78 -15.22
CA ALA A 374 -13.55 4.18 -15.79
C ALA A 374 -13.74 5.69 -15.81
N CYS A 375 -14.40 6.13 -16.88
CA CYS A 375 -14.88 7.49 -17.09
C CYS A 375 -16.41 7.48 -17.16
N VAL A 376 -17.08 8.32 -16.37
CA VAL A 376 -18.54 8.44 -16.35
C VAL A 376 -18.96 9.75 -17.00
N ILE A 377 -19.67 9.63 -18.13
CA ILE A 377 -20.25 10.76 -18.85
C ILE A 377 -21.71 10.87 -18.43
N ASP A 378 -22.00 11.89 -17.61
CA ASP A 378 -23.36 12.17 -17.14
C ASP A 378 -24.18 12.85 -18.23
N CYS A 379 -25.15 12.10 -18.74
CA CYS A 379 -26.15 12.49 -19.73
C CYS A 379 -27.57 12.43 -19.14
N SER A 380 -27.72 12.37 -17.81
CA SER A 380 -29.01 12.14 -17.14
C SER A 380 -30.02 13.25 -17.41
N LYS A 381 -29.56 14.49 -17.58
CA LYS A 381 -30.43 15.64 -17.90
C LYS A 381 -30.96 15.56 -19.32
N GLU A 382 -30.08 15.23 -20.25
CA GLU A 382 -30.37 15.11 -21.67
C GLU A 382 -31.28 13.90 -21.93
N ALA A 383 -30.97 12.75 -21.35
CA ALA A 383 -31.80 11.54 -21.41
C ALA A 383 -33.19 11.71 -20.79
N LYS A 384 -33.31 12.55 -19.75
CA LYS A 384 -34.62 12.90 -19.16
C LYS A 384 -35.44 13.82 -20.08
N ALA A 385 -34.77 14.70 -20.82
CA ALA A 385 -35.43 15.63 -21.74
C ALA A 385 -35.85 14.93 -23.06
N ASP A 386 -35.04 13.98 -23.52
CA ASP A 386 -35.29 13.19 -24.73
C ASP A 386 -34.93 11.72 -24.48
N GLU A 387 -35.93 10.85 -24.49
CA GLU A 387 -35.76 9.40 -24.32
C GLU A 387 -34.94 8.76 -25.46
N LYS A 388 -34.72 9.47 -26.56
CA LYS A 388 -33.88 9.05 -27.70
C LYS A 388 -32.56 9.82 -27.77
N PHE A 389 -32.16 10.50 -26.70
CA PHE A 389 -30.92 11.27 -26.68
C PHE A 389 -29.72 10.44 -27.16
N LEU A 390 -28.94 11.02 -28.07
CA LEU A 390 -27.73 10.43 -28.60
C LEU A 390 -26.51 11.18 -28.07
N LEU A 391 -25.59 10.42 -27.45
CA LEU A 391 -24.28 10.94 -27.11
C LEU A 391 -23.47 11.12 -28.40
N GLU A 392 -22.97 12.34 -28.61
CA GLU A 392 -22.16 12.72 -29.78
C GLU A 392 -20.70 13.03 -29.39
N PRO A 393 -19.73 12.95 -30.33
CA PRO A 393 -18.33 13.27 -30.08
C PRO A 393 -18.10 14.62 -29.39
N ALA A 394 -18.83 15.66 -29.80
CA ALA A 394 -18.71 17.00 -29.22
C ALA A 394 -19.06 17.03 -27.71
N PHE A 395 -19.99 16.17 -27.26
CA PHE A 395 -20.33 16.05 -25.84
C PHE A 395 -19.19 15.37 -25.06
N ILE A 396 -18.57 14.35 -25.66
CA ILE A 396 -17.41 13.65 -25.09
C ILE A 396 -16.23 14.63 -24.97
N GLU A 397 -15.96 15.42 -26.00
CA GLU A 397 -14.89 16.42 -25.99
C GLU A 397 -15.13 17.53 -24.95
N ALA A 398 -16.38 18.00 -24.81
CA ALA A 398 -16.75 18.96 -23.77
C ALA A 398 -16.64 18.38 -22.35
N TRP A 399 -16.85 17.07 -22.19
CA TRP A 399 -16.58 16.36 -20.95
C TRP A 399 -15.07 16.26 -20.69
N GLU A 400 -14.27 15.91 -21.69
CA GLU A 400 -12.80 15.81 -21.57
C GLU A 400 -12.14 17.16 -21.26
N ALA A 401 -12.68 18.25 -21.81
CA ALA A 401 -12.20 19.60 -21.51
C ALA A 401 -12.32 19.95 -20.01
N ARG A 402 -13.22 19.30 -19.28
CA ARG A 402 -13.46 19.50 -17.84
C ARG A 402 -12.75 18.47 -16.96
N HIS A 403 -12.67 17.23 -17.42
CA HIS A 403 -12.26 16.09 -16.59
C HIS A 403 -10.93 15.46 -17.03
N GLY A 404 -10.33 15.96 -18.10
CA GLY A 404 -9.15 15.38 -18.73
C GLY A 404 -9.53 14.39 -19.84
N ARG A 405 -8.55 14.09 -20.70
CA ARG A 405 -8.72 13.12 -21.79
C ARG A 405 -9.01 11.74 -21.22
N ILE A 406 -9.94 11.01 -21.85
CA ILE A 406 -10.23 9.60 -21.57
C ILE A 406 -8.94 8.80 -21.74
N PRO A 407 -8.47 8.08 -20.70
CA PRO A 407 -7.26 7.27 -20.77
C PRO A 407 -7.39 6.11 -21.76
N ASP A 408 -6.28 5.74 -22.36
CA ASP A 408 -6.15 4.51 -23.15
C ASP A 408 -6.58 3.29 -22.32
N GLY A 409 -7.39 2.40 -22.89
CA GLY A 409 -7.87 1.22 -22.19
C GLY A 409 -8.88 1.48 -21.06
N ALA A 410 -9.47 2.67 -20.96
CA ALA A 410 -10.53 2.94 -20.00
C ALA A 410 -11.88 2.35 -20.43
N TRP A 411 -12.75 2.08 -19.47
CA TRP A 411 -14.19 1.98 -19.69
C TRP A 411 -14.79 3.38 -19.82
N VAL A 412 -15.71 3.56 -20.77
CA VAL A 412 -16.54 4.77 -20.85
C VAL A 412 -17.98 4.37 -20.57
N LEU A 413 -18.55 4.95 -19.52
CA LEU A 413 -19.91 4.67 -19.06
C LEU A 413 -20.79 5.88 -19.32
N MET A 414 -21.95 5.67 -19.91
CA MET A 414 -22.98 6.69 -20.05
C MET A 414 -23.98 6.56 -18.90
N ARG A 415 -23.97 7.56 -18.01
CA ARG A 415 -25.00 7.71 -16.99
C ARG A 415 -26.19 8.43 -17.61
N SER A 416 -27.33 7.77 -17.67
CA SER A 416 -28.60 8.31 -18.16
C SER A 416 -29.68 8.33 -17.07
N ASP A 417 -29.37 7.82 -15.87
CA ASP A 417 -30.31 7.52 -14.79
C ASP A 417 -31.40 6.50 -15.21
N TRP A 418 -31.19 5.76 -16.31
CA TRP A 418 -32.18 4.81 -16.85
C TRP A 418 -32.45 3.65 -15.90
N SER A 419 -31.44 3.27 -15.10
CA SER A 419 -31.54 2.22 -14.08
C SER A 419 -32.57 2.51 -12.99
N LYS A 420 -33.04 3.76 -12.87
CA LYS A 420 -34.08 4.16 -11.91
C LYS A 420 -35.50 3.71 -12.32
N ARG A 421 -35.66 3.13 -13.52
CA ARG A 421 -36.93 2.56 -14.00
C ARG A 421 -37.05 1.11 -13.52
N GLU A 422 -37.78 0.91 -12.43
CA GLU A 422 -37.95 -0.43 -11.82
C GLU A 422 -38.99 -1.31 -12.52
N ASP A 423 -39.95 -0.71 -13.24
CA ASP A 423 -40.92 -1.44 -14.04
C ASP A 423 -40.29 -1.95 -15.36
N PRO A 424 -40.36 -3.26 -15.66
CA PRO A 424 -39.74 -3.84 -16.86
C PRO A 424 -40.21 -3.22 -18.18
N ALA A 425 -41.51 -2.87 -18.29
CA ALA A 425 -42.03 -2.26 -19.52
C ALA A 425 -41.52 -0.83 -19.69
N ALA A 426 -41.47 -0.04 -18.61
CA ALA A 426 -40.86 1.29 -18.61
C ALA A 426 -39.35 1.25 -18.90
N PHE A 427 -38.64 0.22 -18.42
CA PHE A 427 -37.20 0.03 -18.65
C PHE A 427 -36.89 -0.29 -20.12
N LEU A 428 -37.65 -1.18 -20.74
CA LEU A 428 -37.53 -1.48 -22.18
C LEU A 428 -38.02 -0.32 -23.06
N ASN A 429 -38.99 0.46 -22.56
CA ASN A 429 -39.60 1.62 -23.21
C ASN A 429 -39.97 1.38 -24.68
N MET A 430 -40.57 0.23 -24.97
CA MET A 430 -41.01 -0.15 -26.31
C MET A 430 -42.21 0.70 -26.75
N LYS A 431 -42.13 1.30 -27.95
CA LYS A 431 -43.19 2.04 -28.62
C LYS A 431 -43.54 1.38 -29.96
N GLU A 432 -44.48 1.94 -30.71
CA GLU A 432 -44.89 1.41 -32.02
C GLU A 432 -43.74 1.36 -33.05
N ASP A 433 -42.82 2.32 -33.00
CA ASP A 433 -41.63 2.43 -33.86
C ASP A 433 -40.37 1.81 -33.22
N GLY A 434 -40.54 0.98 -32.18
CA GLY A 434 -39.45 0.32 -31.48
C GLY A 434 -39.07 0.98 -30.15
N PRO A 435 -37.93 0.61 -29.54
CA PRO A 435 -37.56 1.09 -28.22
C PRO A 435 -37.07 2.54 -28.26
N HIS A 436 -37.49 3.34 -27.28
CA HIS A 436 -37.03 4.71 -27.07
C HIS A 436 -36.10 4.74 -25.86
N VAL A 437 -34.82 4.54 -26.12
CA VAL A 437 -33.79 4.42 -25.08
C VAL A 437 -32.56 5.21 -25.52
N PRO A 438 -31.97 6.05 -24.65
CA PRO A 438 -30.81 6.85 -24.98
C PRO A 438 -29.58 5.97 -25.17
N GLY A 439 -28.62 6.42 -25.97
CA GLY A 439 -27.39 5.68 -26.22
C GLY A 439 -26.39 6.47 -27.05
N PRO A 440 -25.35 5.82 -27.60
CA PRO A 440 -24.34 6.51 -28.38
C PRO A 440 -24.79 6.67 -29.84
N SER A 441 -24.35 7.76 -30.49
CA SER A 441 -24.36 7.86 -31.95
C SER A 441 -23.29 6.96 -32.57
N ALA A 442 -23.41 6.62 -33.86
CA ALA A 442 -22.35 5.90 -34.57
C ALA A 442 -21.02 6.66 -34.57
N ALA A 443 -21.07 7.99 -34.65
CA ALA A 443 -19.89 8.84 -34.59
C ALA A 443 -19.21 8.80 -33.22
N ALA A 444 -19.98 8.78 -32.13
CA ALA A 444 -19.44 8.67 -30.77
C ALA A 444 -18.73 7.33 -30.54
N VAL A 445 -19.33 6.20 -30.95
CA VAL A 445 -18.68 4.89 -30.81
C VAL A 445 -17.39 4.84 -31.62
N LYS A 446 -17.42 5.32 -32.87
CA LYS A 446 -16.23 5.41 -33.73
C LYS A 446 -15.13 6.25 -33.09
N PHE A 447 -15.48 7.40 -32.52
CA PHE A 447 -14.55 8.28 -31.81
C PHE A 447 -13.89 7.59 -30.62
N LEU A 448 -14.67 6.89 -29.78
CA LEU A 448 -14.15 6.16 -28.62
C LEU A 448 -13.20 5.03 -29.02
N VAL A 449 -13.54 4.29 -30.07
CA VAL A 449 -12.72 3.18 -30.59
C VAL A 449 -11.43 3.70 -31.23
N GLU A 450 -11.54 4.60 -32.21
CA GLU A 450 -10.41 4.97 -33.07
C GLU A 450 -9.50 6.03 -32.45
N GLN A 451 -10.06 6.96 -31.65
CA GLN A 451 -9.30 8.11 -31.15
C GLN A 451 -8.98 8.05 -29.66
N ARG A 452 -9.70 7.22 -28.88
CA ARG A 452 -9.46 7.03 -27.44
C ARG A 452 -8.99 5.62 -27.08
N ASN A 453 -9.14 4.66 -28.00
CA ASN A 453 -8.74 3.26 -27.80
C ASN A 453 -9.22 2.70 -26.45
N VAL A 454 -10.50 2.93 -26.15
CA VAL A 454 -11.15 2.45 -24.92
C VAL A 454 -11.06 0.93 -24.80
N ASN A 455 -11.18 0.40 -23.58
CA ASN A 455 -11.33 -1.03 -23.36
C ASN A 455 -12.76 -1.51 -23.69
N GLY A 456 -13.76 -0.68 -23.39
CA GLY A 456 -15.15 -0.99 -23.63
C GLY A 456 -16.10 0.17 -23.34
N TRP A 457 -17.38 -0.09 -23.57
CA TRP A 457 -18.50 0.86 -23.44
C TRP A 457 -19.59 0.30 -22.54
N GLY A 458 -20.16 1.15 -21.67
CA GLY A 458 -21.18 0.73 -20.71
C GLY A 458 -22.38 1.68 -20.63
N VAL A 459 -23.56 1.11 -20.41
CA VAL A 459 -24.82 1.86 -20.26
C VAL A 459 -25.73 1.25 -19.18
N GLU A 460 -26.71 2.03 -18.73
CA GLU A 460 -27.76 1.57 -17.80
C GLU A 460 -28.95 0.91 -18.52
N ALA A 461 -29.07 1.09 -19.84
CA ALA A 461 -30.11 0.53 -20.68
C ALA A 461 -29.98 -0.99 -20.88
N VAL A 462 -31.06 -1.64 -21.35
CA VAL A 462 -31.12 -3.10 -21.58
C VAL A 462 -30.06 -3.62 -22.55
N GLY A 463 -29.64 -2.80 -23.53
CA GLY A 463 -28.57 -3.10 -24.48
C GLY A 463 -27.65 -1.89 -24.63
N THR A 464 -26.44 -2.13 -25.17
CA THR A 464 -25.38 -1.10 -25.28
C THR A 464 -25.67 -0.01 -26.32
N ASP A 465 -26.55 -0.28 -27.26
CA ASP A 465 -26.99 0.63 -28.31
C ASP A 465 -28.20 1.47 -27.91
N ALA A 466 -28.37 2.62 -28.58
CA ALA A 466 -29.60 3.40 -28.52
C ALA A 466 -30.79 2.57 -29.05
N GLY A 467 -32.00 2.81 -28.53
CA GLY A 467 -33.17 2.00 -28.89
C GLY A 467 -33.53 2.03 -30.39
N GLN A 468 -33.16 3.10 -31.09
CA GLN A 468 -33.40 3.26 -32.53
C GLN A 468 -32.19 2.89 -33.41
N ALA A 469 -31.17 2.23 -32.85
CA ALA A 469 -29.90 1.99 -33.53
C ALA A 469 -29.98 1.04 -34.74
N PHE A 470 -31.08 0.30 -34.92
CA PHE A 470 -31.33 -0.49 -36.14
C PHE A 470 -31.41 0.38 -37.40
N ALA A 471 -31.73 1.67 -37.26
CA ALA A 471 -31.84 2.63 -38.36
C ALA A 471 -30.53 3.41 -38.61
N PHE A 472 -29.46 3.12 -37.87
CA PHE A 472 -28.18 3.84 -37.99
C PHE A 472 -27.30 3.22 -39.09
N GLU A 473 -26.22 3.91 -39.45
CA GLU A 473 -25.19 3.41 -40.37
C GLU A 473 -23.80 3.50 -39.69
N PRO A 474 -23.17 2.37 -39.31
CA PRO A 474 -23.74 1.02 -39.34
C PRO A 474 -24.87 0.86 -38.30
N ALA A 475 -25.78 -0.07 -38.57
CA ALA A 475 -26.81 -0.44 -37.60
C ALA A 475 -26.17 -1.04 -36.34
N PHE A 476 -26.72 -0.70 -35.17
CA PHE A 476 -26.21 -1.11 -33.87
C PHE A 476 -24.71 -0.78 -33.70
N PRO A 477 -24.32 0.51 -33.79
CA PRO A 477 -22.91 0.87 -33.86
C PRO A 477 -22.12 0.49 -32.61
N ALA A 478 -22.72 0.46 -31.41
CA ALA A 478 -22.04 0.01 -30.20
C ALA A 478 -21.60 -1.45 -30.39
N HIS A 479 -22.51 -2.36 -30.73
CA HIS A 479 -22.14 -3.74 -31.02
C HIS A 479 -21.19 -3.84 -32.23
N HIS A 480 -21.53 -3.20 -33.35
CA HIS A 480 -20.81 -3.33 -34.61
C HIS A 480 -19.35 -2.85 -34.52
N LEU A 481 -19.14 -1.63 -34.01
CA LEU A 481 -17.82 -0.98 -33.99
C LEU A 481 -16.99 -1.38 -32.77
N MET A 482 -17.59 -1.51 -31.57
CA MET A 482 -16.83 -1.94 -30.39
C MET A 482 -16.32 -3.37 -30.58
N HIS A 483 -17.19 -4.32 -30.90
CA HIS A 483 -16.79 -5.72 -31.01
C HIS A 483 -15.91 -5.99 -32.22
N GLY A 484 -16.14 -5.28 -33.34
CA GLY A 484 -15.25 -5.32 -34.50
C GLY A 484 -13.83 -4.87 -34.18
N ALA A 485 -13.67 -3.94 -33.24
CA ALA A 485 -12.38 -3.47 -32.74
C ALA A 485 -11.90 -4.24 -31.49
N ASN A 486 -12.46 -5.42 -31.20
CA ASN A 486 -12.12 -6.25 -30.04
C ASN A 486 -12.36 -5.54 -28.69
N LYS A 487 -13.37 -4.67 -28.62
CA LYS A 487 -13.78 -3.96 -27.40
C LYS A 487 -14.99 -4.64 -26.75
N LEU A 488 -15.17 -4.33 -25.46
CA LEU A 488 -16.12 -5.00 -24.57
C LEU A 488 -17.38 -4.15 -24.38
N GLY A 489 -18.51 -4.80 -24.09
CA GLY A 489 -19.77 -4.13 -23.76
C GLY A 489 -20.24 -4.42 -22.34
N LEU A 490 -20.90 -3.44 -21.72
CA LEU A 490 -21.65 -3.61 -20.46
C LEU A 490 -23.04 -2.98 -20.60
N ALA A 491 -24.07 -3.73 -20.29
CA ALA A 491 -25.43 -3.25 -20.31
C ALA A 491 -26.11 -3.43 -18.96
N SER A 492 -27.23 -2.74 -18.79
CA SER A 492 -28.08 -2.76 -17.59
C SER A 492 -27.31 -2.48 -16.29
N LEU A 493 -26.30 -1.60 -16.34
CA LEU A 493 -25.64 -1.10 -15.13
C LEU A 493 -26.63 -0.32 -14.25
N CYS A 494 -26.34 -0.19 -12.96
CA CYS A 494 -27.02 0.71 -12.05
C CYS A 494 -26.02 1.51 -11.21
N ASN A 495 -26.51 2.46 -10.41
CA ASN A 495 -25.71 3.24 -9.46
C ASN A 495 -24.56 4.05 -10.10
N LEU A 496 -24.64 4.39 -11.39
CA LEU A 496 -23.63 5.23 -12.04
C LEU A 496 -23.60 6.65 -11.48
N ASP A 497 -24.69 7.10 -10.83
CA ASP A 497 -24.78 8.36 -10.10
C ASP A 497 -23.89 8.42 -8.84
N GLN A 498 -23.42 7.26 -8.37
CA GLN A 498 -22.53 7.16 -7.22
C GLN A 498 -21.04 7.22 -7.60
N LEU A 499 -20.71 7.27 -8.89
CA LEU A 499 -19.34 7.30 -9.37
C LEU A 499 -18.89 8.74 -9.71
N PRO A 500 -17.62 9.08 -9.45
CA PRO A 500 -17.06 10.33 -9.94
C PRO A 500 -16.89 10.27 -11.47
N PRO A 501 -16.80 11.42 -12.17
CA PRO A 501 -16.50 11.45 -13.60
C PRO A 501 -15.20 10.69 -13.94
N THR A 502 -14.17 10.80 -13.13
CA THR A 502 -12.86 10.15 -13.32
C THR A 502 -12.31 9.61 -12.00
N GLY A 503 -11.38 8.67 -12.07
CA GLY A 503 -10.69 8.11 -10.90
C GLY A 503 -11.34 6.85 -10.31
N ALA A 504 -12.38 6.33 -10.97
CA ALA A 504 -12.94 5.02 -10.67
C ALA A 504 -12.15 3.90 -11.36
N VAL A 505 -12.11 2.71 -10.76
CA VAL A 505 -11.63 1.47 -11.38
C VAL A 505 -12.76 0.45 -11.38
N LEU A 506 -13.05 -0.16 -12.53
CA LEU A 506 -14.04 -1.22 -12.65
C LEU A 506 -13.40 -2.60 -12.59
N ILE A 507 -14.16 -3.53 -11.99
CA ILE A 507 -13.93 -4.97 -12.01
C ILE A 507 -15.14 -5.61 -12.70
N THR A 508 -14.93 -6.18 -13.88
CA THR A 508 -15.98 -6.65 -14.81
C THR A 508 -15.73 -8.10 -15.22
N THR A 509 -15.67 -9.01 -14.26
CA THR A 509 -15.32 -10.42 -14.50
C THR A 509 -16.58 -11.25 -14.86
N PRO A 510 -16.79 -11.64 -16.14
CA PRO A 510 -17.91 -12.49 -16.53
C PRO A 510 -17.77 -13.92 -16.01
N LEU A 511 -18.85 -14.71 -16.05
CA LEU A 511 -18.72 -16.17 -15.92
C LEU A 511 -17.84 -16.70 -17.04
N LYS A 512 -16.96 -17.64 -16.69
CA LYS A 512 -16.04 -18.27 -17.63
C LYS A 512 -16.75 -19.40 -18.40
N ILE A 513 -17.58 -19.02 -19.38
CA ILE A 513 -18.35 -19.94 -20.21
C ILE A 513 -17.49 -20.33 -21.43
N GLU A 514 -17.35 -21.63 -21.70
CA GLU A 514 -16.61 -22.12 -22.88
C GLU A 514 -17.25 -21.55 -24.15
N LYS A 515 -16.50 -20.75 -24.91
CA LYS A 515 -17.00 -20.02 -26.09
C LYS A 515 -18.22 -19.14 -25.80
N GLY A 516 -18.34 -18.61 -24.59
CA GLY A 516 -19.44 -17.71 -24.23
C GLY A 516 -19.37 -16.41 -25.04
N SER A 517 -20.50 -16.01 -25.62
CA SER A 517 -20.69 -14.75 -26.35
C SER A 517 -20.95 -13.58 -25.41
N GLY A 518 -21.46 -13.86 -24.21
CA GLY A 518 -21.62 -12.89 -23.14
C GLY A 518 -21.74 -13.58 -21.78
N SER A 519 -22.10 -12.81 -20.77
CA SER A 519 -22.41 -13.36 -19.45
C SER A 519 -23.14 -12.37 -18.55
N PRO A 520 -24.12 -12.79 -17.73
CA PRO A 520 -24.51 -12.03 -16.55
C PRO A 520 -23.31 -11.92 -15.60
N LEU A 521 -23.08 -10.74 -15.02
CA LEU A 521 -21.95 -10.52 -14.11
C LEU A 521 -22.27 -9.54 -13.01
N ARG A 522 -21.48 -9.60 -11.92
CA ARG A 522 -21.47 -8.55 -10.92
C ARG A 522 -20.35 -7.56 -11.24
N VAL A 523 -20.72 -6.31 -11.51
CA VAL A 523 -19.79 -5.22 -11.79
C VAL A 523 -19.54 -4.42 -10.52
N ILE A 524 -18.27 -4.28 -10.15
CA ILE A 524 -17.86 -3.54 -8.95
C ILE A 524 -16.98 -2.37 -9.36
N ALA A 525 -17.25 -1.19 -8.81
CA ALA A 525 -16.38 -0.02 -8.93
C ALA A 525 -15.64 0.24 -7.62
N LEU A 526 -14.35 0.55 -7.72
CA LEU A 526 -13.53 1.10 -6.65
C LEU A 526 -13.41 2.61 -6.84
N ILE A 527 -13.76 3.38 -5.83
CA ILE A 527 -13.66 4.85 -5.83
C ILE A 527 -12.99 5.34 -4.54
N ALA A 528 -12.28 6.46 -4.60
CA ALA A 528 -11.80 7.13 -3.38
C ALA A 528 -12.99 7.67 -2.58
N SER A 529 -12.95 7.51 -1.26
CA SER A 529 -13.97 8.02 -0.32
C SER A 529 -13.83 9.50 -0.01
#